data_AF-A0A428KHZ6-F1
#
_entry.id   AF-A0A428KHZ6-F1
#
_cell.length_a   1.000
_cell.length_b   1.000
_cell.length_c   1.000
_cell.angle_alpha   90.00
_cell.angle_beta   90.00
_cell.angle_gamma   90.00
#
_symmetry.space_group_name_H-M   'P 1'
#
loop_
_entity.id
_entity.type
_entity.pdbx_description
1 polymer ?
#
loop_
_entity_poly.entity_id
_entity_poly.type
_entity_poly.pdbx_seq_one_letter_code
_entity_poly.pdbx_strand_id
1 'polypeptide(L)'
;MLPAISGDDAIRLLQAGKPVQGYRIVGVLASYTNGHLDYAVRIENCWVEELRGAAEEYQRPVQLINSHFVQCDFAFAHFPQGLTIVGCTFENYLEFQAGGHNQPGFPVQLQNNIFKGFVNFFDCWYKAEVLVEGNIFHQGTNLLGAPQGYSVQFDAPSTIQHNVGNLERNDEGGR
;
A
#
# COMPACT_ATOMS: atom_id res chain seq x y z
N MET A 1 -13.79 8.64 -19.50
CA MET A 1 -12.32 8.57 -19.62
C MET A 1 -11.74 9.60 -18.67
N LEU A 2 -10.80 9.23 -17.80
CA LEU A 2 -10.21 10.17 -16.83
C LEU A 2 -9.30 11.18 -17.55
N PRO A 3 -9.28 12.46 -17.15
CA PRO A 3 -8.28 13.42 -17.62
C PRO A 3 -6.88 12.97 -17.19
N ALA A 4 -5.86 13.27 -18.02
CA ALA A 4 -4.47 12.92 -17.72
C ALA A 4 -3.78 14.02 -16.90
N ILE A 5 -2.89 13.61 -16.00
CA ILE A 5 -1.93 14.45 -15.28
C ILE A 5 -0.58 13.73 -15.26
N SER A 6 0.54 14.44 -15.30
CA SER A 6 1.86 13.80 -15.12
C SER A 6 2.06 13.38 -13.66
N GLY A 7 2.96 12.42 -13.44
CA GLY A 7 3.43 12.09 -12.09
C GLY A 7 3.98 13.31 -11.33
N ASP A 8 4.80 14.15 -11.97
CA ASP A 8 5.36 15.36 -11.36
C ASP A 8 4.29 16.35 -10.92
N ASP A 9 3.26 16.57 -11.74
CA ASP A 9 2.16 17.49 -11.41
C ASP A 9 1.31 16.94 -10.27
N ALA A 10 1.08 15.63 -10.26
CA ALA A 10 0.40 14.95 -9.16
C ALA A 10 1.20 15.05 -7.84
N ILE A 11 2.53 14.88 -7.87
CA ILE A 11 3.38 15.11 -6.68
C ILE A 11 3.26 16.55 -6.19
N ARG A 12 3.27 17.53 -7.10
CA ARG A 12 3.12 18.95 -6.72
C ARG A 12 1.79 19.24 -6.03
N LEU A 13 0.72 18.54 -6.40
CA LEU A 13 -0.57 18.63 -5.68
C LEU A 13 -0.45 18.08 -4.26
N LEU A 14 0.13 16.89 -4.10
CA LEU A 14 0.31 16.25 -2.79
C LEU A 14 1.18 17.10 -1.86
N GLN A 15 2.30 17.63 -2.36
CA GLN A 15 3.19 18.54 -1.63
C GLN A 15 2.49 19.84 -1.20
N ALA A 16 1.51 20.30 -1.98
CA ALA A 16 0.67 21.45 -1.64
C ALA A 16 -0.47 21.09 -0.67
N GLY A 17 -0.50 19.86 -0.13
CA GLY A 17 -1.54 19.37 0.76
C GLY A 17 -2.87 19.10 0.07
N LYS A 18 -2.88 18.97 -1.27
CA LYS A 18 -4.09 18.71 -2.05
C LYS A 18 -4.14 17.24 -2.46
N PRO A 19 -5.31 16.58 -2.36
CA PRO A 19 -5.47 15.23 -2.89
C PRO A 19 -5.34 15.23 -4.41
N VAL A 20 -4.86 14.11 -4.96
CA VAL A 20 -4.92 13.84 -6.40
C VAL A 20 -6.18 13.03 -6.64
N GLN A 21 -7.18 13.63 -7.28
CA GLN A 21 -8.50 13.02 -7.43
C GLN A 21 -9.02 13.07 -8.87
N GLY A 22 -9.51 11.93 -9.38
CA GLY A 22 -10.20 11.88 -10.67
C GLY A 22 -9.28 12.01 -11.89
N TYR A 23 -8.03 11.55 -11.77
CA TYR A 23 -7.05 11.63 -12.86
C TYR A 23 -6.54 10.25 -13.29
N ARG A 24 -6.11 10.17 -14.55
CA ARG A 24 -5.10 9.21 -14.97
C ARG A 24 -3.72 9.85 -14.77
N ILE A 25 -2.96 9.35 -13.81
CA ILE A 25 -1.58 9.75 -13.57
C ILE A 25 -0.69 8.99 -14.56
N VAL A 26 -0.09 9.72 -15.49
CA VAL A 26 0.75 9.20 -16.56
C VAL A 26 2.22 9.30 -16.15
N GLY A 27 2.95 8.21 -16.36
CA GLY A 27 4.33 8.05 -15.90
C GLY A 27 4.43 7.70 -14.42
N VAL A 28 5.59 8.02 -13.84
CA VAL A 28 5.96 7.63 -12.47
C VAL A 28 5.51 8.70 -11.48
N LEU A 29 4.68 8.31 -10.51
CA LEU A 29 4.40 9.07 -9.29
C LEU A 29 5.41 8.66 -8.22
N ALA A 30 6.43 9.48 -8.00
CA ALA A 30 7.46 9.24 -7.00
C ALA A 30 7.84 10.54 -6.30
N SER A 31 8.01 10.50 -4.99
CA SER A 31 8.75 11.55 -4.29
C SER A 31 10.23 11.19 -4.26
N TYR A 32 11.08 12.21 -4.32
CA TYR A 32 12.52 12.04 -4.11
C TYR A 32 12.87 12.75 -2.80
N THR A 33 12.66 12.08 -1.68
CA THR A 33 13.04 12.60 -0.38
C THR A 33 14.25 11.83 0.16
N ASN A 34 14.90 12.34 1.22
CA ASN A 34 15.95 11.60 1.93
C ASN A 34 15.35 10.58 2.92
N GLY A 35 14.29 9.87 2.51
CA GLY A 35 13.61 8.83 3.31
C GLY A 35 12.52 9.32 4.27
N HIS A 36 12.15 10.60 4.21
CA HIS A 36 11.11 11.17 5.08
C HIS A 36 10.15 12.05 4.27
N LEU A 37 8.89 11.61 4.22
CA LEU A 37 7.82 12.30 3.49
C LEU A 37 6.85 12.95 4.48
N ASP A 38 6.91 14.28 4.60
CA ASP A 38 6.08 15.08 5.54
C ASP A 38 4.95 15.86 4.84
N TYR A 39 4.14 15.14 4.08
CA TYR A 39 2.85 15.61 3.58
C TYR A 39 1.91 14.43 3.40
N ALA A 40 0.61 14.66 3.56
CA ALA A 40 -0.37 13.59 3.40
C ALA A 40 -0.42 13.13 1.94
N VAL A 41 -0.46 11.81 1.74
CA VAL A 41 -0.65 11.22 0.41
C VAL A 41 -2.10 10.79 0.31
N ARG A 42 -2.89 11.48 -0.51
CA ARG A 42 -4.28 11.08 -0.79
C ARG A 42 -4.52 10.99 -2.29
N ILE A 43 -4.76 9.77 -2.76
CA ILE A 43 -5.03 9.44 -4.16
C ILE A 43 -6.41 8.78 -4.22
N GLU A 44 -7.32 9.38 -5.00
CA GLU A 44 -8.73 8.99 -4.97
C GLU A 44 -9.37 8.96 -6.37
N ASN A 45 -10.10 7.90 -6.72
CA ASN A 45 -10.77 7.76 -8.03
C ASN A 45 -9.80 7.93 -9.21
N CYS A 46 -8.57 7.43 -9.07
CA CYS A 46 -7.50 7.62 -10.04
C CYS A 46 -7.13 6.34 -10.77
N TRP A 47 -6.51 6.48 -11.94
CA TRP A 47 -5.73 5.45 -12.59
C TRP A 47 -4.25 5.83 -12.54
N VAL A 48 -3.40 5.01 -11.94
CA VAL A 48 -1.99 5.30 -11.71
C VAL A 48 -1.15 4.28 -12.46
N GLU A 49 -0.30 4.76 -13.38
CA GLU A 49 0.59 3.87 -14.15
C GLU A 49 1.69 3.29 -13.27
N GLU A 50 2.35 4.12 -12.46
CA GLU A 50 3.39 3.65 -11.55
C GLU A 50 3.45 4.53 -10.30
N LEU A 51 3.37 3.91 -9.12
CA LEU A 51 3.64 4.55 -7.83
C LEU A 51 4.89 3.93 -7.21
N ARG A 52 5.93 4.74 -7.02
CA ARG A 52 7.13 4.33 -6.28
C ARG A 52 7.10 4.96 -4.90
N GLY A 53 6.79 4.15 -3.90
CA GLY A 53 6.68 4.55 -2.51
C GLY A 53 7.63 3.81 -1.57
N ALA A 54 8.59 3.06 -2.11
CA ALA A 54 9.55 2.27 -1.35
C ALA A 54 10.60 3.13 -0.62
N ALA A 55 11.11 2.61 0.49
CA ALA A 55 12.16 3.20 1.33
C ALA A 55 11.84 4.62 1.84
N GLU A 56 10.56 4.87 2.13
CA GLU A 56 10.06 6.15 2.65
C GLU A 56 9.39 5.96 4.01
N GLU A 57 9.65 6.88 4.94
CA GLU A 57 8.86 7.03 6.16
C GLU A 57 7.81 8.12 5.97
N TYR A 58 6.54 7.72 5.86
CA TYR A 58 5.40 8.60 5.66
C TYR A 58 4.98 9.22 6.98
N GLN A 59 5.48 10.42 7.26
CA GLN A 59 5.19 11.18 8.49
C GLN A 59 3.73 11.63 8.58
N ARG A 60 2.95 11.46 7.52
CA ARG A 60 1.53 11.81 7.43
C ARG A 60 0.74 10.63 6.86
N PRO A 61 -0.59 10.60 7.05
CA PRO A 61 -1.41 9.49 6.58
C PRO A 61 -1.29 9.27 5.06
N VAL A 62 -1.30 8.00 4.67
CA VAL A 62 -1.36 7.56 3.27
C VAL A 62 -2.73 6.95 3.00
N GLN A 63 -3.43 7.45 1.99
CA GLN A 63 -4.78 7.06 1.64
C GLN A 63 -4.89 6.82 0.13
N LEU A 64 -5.12 5.57 -0.25
CA LEU A 64 -5.36 5.13 -1.62
C LEU A 64 -6.80 4.61 -1.71
N ILE A 65 -7.67 5.34 -2.39
CA ILE A 65 -9.12 5.10 -2.34
C ILE A 65 -9.69 4.95 -3.76
N ASN A 66 -10.47 3.90 -4.01
CA ASN A 66 -11.21 3.67 -5.26
C ASN A 66 -10.35 3.88 -6.51
N SER A 67 -9.09 3.44 -6.47
CA SER A 67 -8.10 3.74 -7.50
C SER A 67 -7.53 2.46 -8.10
N HIS A 68 -7.04 2.58 -9.32
CA HIS A 68 -6.42 1.50 -10.07
C HIS A 68 -4.93 1.76 -10.22
N PHE A 69 -4.10 0.81 -9.82
CA PHE A 69 -2.64 0.88 -9.88
C PHE A 69 -2.11 -0.21 -10.79
N VAL A 70 -1.39 0.20 -11.85
CA VAL A 70 -0.72 -0.75 -12.74
C VAL A 70 0.53 -1.28 -12.04
N GLN A 71 1.46 -0.40 -11.65
CA GLN A 71 2.63 -0.74 -10.83
C GLN A 71 2.59 0.04 -9.50
N CYS A 72 2.91 -0.62 -8.39
CA CYS A 72 2.97 0.01 -7.08
C CYS A 72 3.96 -0.74 -6.17
N ASP A 73 4.81 0.01 -5.46
CA ASP A 73 5.84 -0.55 -4.59
C ASP A 73 5.91 0.24 -3.27
N PHE A 74 5.91 -0.49 -2.15
CA PHE A 74 6.07 0.00 -0.78
C PHE A 74 7.12 -0.80 0.00
N ALA A 75 8.09 -1.43 -0.68
CA ALA A 75 9.21 -2.09 -0.02
C ALA A 75 9.89 -1.13 0.98
N PHE A 76 10.14 -1.58 2.21
CA PHE A 76 10.77 -0.79 3.27
C PHE A 76 10.03 0.51 3.63
N ALA A 77 8.72 0.61 3.34
CA ALA A 77 7.93 1.78 3.66
C ALA A 77 7.35 1.72 5.08
N HIS A 78 7.48 2.82 5.82
CA HIS A 78 6.93 2.97 7.17
C HIS A 78 5.76 3.95 7.19
N PHE A 79 4.70 3.60 7.90
CA PHE A 79 3.44 4.36 7.97
C PHE A 79 3.11 4.73 9.43
N PRO A 80 3.92 5.55 10.12
CA PRO A 80 3.68 5.90 11.52
C PRO A 80 2.30 6.52 11.77
N GLN A 81 1.75 7.26 10.80
CA GLN A 81 0.39 7.83 10.86
C GLN A 81 -0.66 7.04 10.06
N GLY A 82 -0.38 5.76 9.78
CA GLY A 82 -1.33 4.81 9.22
C GLY A 82 -1.35 4.79 7.69
N LEU A 83 -1.94 3.71 7.18
CA LEU A 83 -2.12 3.45 5.75
C LEU A 83 -3.56 2.99 5.53
N THR A 84 -4.24 3.56 4.54
CA THR A 84 -5.59 3.18 4.14
C THR A 84 -5.60 2.87 2.65
N ILE A 85 -5.90 1.63 2.29
CA ILE A 85 -6.08 1.17 0.91
C ILE A 85 -7.47 0.55 0.81
N VAL A 86 -8.39 1.23 0.12
CA VAL A 86 -9.80 0.84 0.09
C VAL A 86 -10.37 0.88 -1.32
N GLY A 87 -11.01 -0.22 -1.73
CA GLY A 87 -11.70 -0.28 -3.04
C GLY A 87 -10.76 -0.18 -4.23
N CYS A 88 -9.47 -0.46 -4.04
CA CYS A 88 -8.45 -0.32 -5.06
C CYS A 88 -8.23 -1.63 -5.85
N THR A 89 -7.73 -1.49 -7.07
CA THR A 89 -7.24 -2.62 -7.88
C THR A 89 -5.76 -2.46 -8.14
N PHE A 90 -4.98 -3.52 -7.90
CA PHE A 90 -3.55 -3.59 -8.20
C PHE A 90 -3.32 -4.66 -9.26
N GLU A 91 -2.73 -4.28 -10.40
CA GLU A 91 -2.57 -5.22 -11.52
C GLU A 91 -1.40 -6.18 -11.36
N ASN A 92 -0.31 -5.69 -10.77
CA ASN A 92 0.93 -6.42 -10.67
C ASN A 92 1.28 -6.73 -9.21
N TYR A 93 2.46 -7.32 -9.02
CA TYR A 93 3.03 -7.61 -7.72
C TYR A 93 3.08 -6.35 -6.84
N LEU A 94 2.68 -6.48 -5.57
CA LEU A 94 2.73 -5.39 -4.59
C LEU A 94 3.63 -5.80 -3.42
N GLU A 95 4.65 -4.99 -3.18
CA GLU A 95 5.67 -5.24 -2.17
C GLU A 95 5.46 -4.35 -0.94
N PHE A 96 5.37 -4.98 0.23
CA PHE A 96 5.38 -4.32 1.54
C PHE A 96 6.57 -4.77 2.40
N GLN A 97 7.49 -5.60 1.87
CA GLN A 97 8.59 -6.19 2.63
C GLN A 97 9.25 -5.19 3.61
N ALA A 98 9.49 -5.64 4.84
CA ALA A 98 10.11 -4.85 5.90
C ALA A 98 9.40 -3.49 6.13
N GLY A 99 8.08 -3.46 5.93
CA GLY A 99 7.24 -2.28 6.08
C GLY A 99 6.34 -2.32 7.33
N GLY A 100 5.47 -1.32 7.44
CA GLY A 100 4.51 -1.19 8.53
C GLY A 100 4.88 -0.08 9.51
N HIS A 101 5.19 -0.44 10.76
CA HIS A 101 5.59 0.46 11.85
C HIS A 101 4.58 1.57 12.20
N ASN A 102 3.29 1.30 12.00
CA ASN A 102 2.22 2.22 12.36
C ASN A 102 2.09 2.40 13.88
N GLN A 103 1.82 3.63 14.33
CA GLN A 103 1.75 3.97 15.75
C GLN A 103 0.33 3.75 16.32
N PRO A 104 0.19 3.56 17.64
CA PRO A 104 -1.12 3.41 18.29
C PRO A 104 -2.10 4.53 17.89
N GLY A 105 -3.33 4.15 17.53
CA GLY A 105 -4.36 5.06 17.03
C GLY A 105 -4.30 5.35 15.52
N PHE A 106 -3.30 4.82 14.82
CA PHE A 106 -3.13 4.97 13.38
C PHE A 106 -3.12 3.59 12.70
N PRO A 107 -4.28 3.04 12.33
CA PRO A 107 -4.37 1.69 11.80
C PRO A 107 -3.78 1.57 10.39
N VAL A 108 -3.37 0.35 10.05
CA VAL A 108 -3.20 -0.08 8.64
C VAL A 108 -4.46 -0.79 8.20
N GLN A 109 -5.07 -0.32 7.11
CA GLN A 109 -6.35 -0.81 6.61
C GLN A 109 -6.22 -1.18 5.13
N LEU A 110 -6.46 -2.45 4.81
CA LEU A 110 -6.60 -2.98 3.45
C LEU A 110 -8.02 -3.54 3.33
N GLN A 111 -8.92 -2.84 2.67
CA GLN A 111 -10.32 -3.26 2.59
C GLN A 111 -10.89 -3.26 1.18
N ASN A 112 -11.61 -4.34 0.84
CA ASN A 112 -12.34 -4.47 -0.42
C ASN A 112 -11.47 -4.23 -1.66
N ASN A 113 -10.19 -4.60 -1.61
CA ASN A 113 -9.27 -4.45 -2.73
C ASN A 113 -9.19 -5.71 -3.58
N ILE A 114 -8.77 -5.53 -4.84
CA ILE A 114 -8.47 -6.62 -5.76
C ILE A 114 -6.97 -6.58 -6.08
N PHE A 115 -6.23 -7.59 -5.62
CA PHE A 115 -4.82 -7.80 -5.92
C PHE A 115 -4.71 -8.90 -6.98
N LYS A 116 -4.34 -8.51 -8.20
CA LYS A 116 -4.18 -9.46 -9.32
C LYS A 116 -2.84 -10.19 -9.26
N GLY A 117 -1.78 -9.50 -8.84
CA GLY A 117 -0.47 -10.08 -8.53
C GLY A 117 -0.37 -10.60 -7.09
N PHE A 118 0.77 -11.18 -6.75
CA PHE A 118 1.11 -11.55 -5.38
C PHE A 118 1.31 -10.30 -4.51
N VAL A 119 0.91 -10.37 -3.24
CA VAL A 119 1.17 -9.31 -2.25
C VAL A 119 2.14 -9.83 -1.21
N ASN A 120 3.31 -9.21 -1.10
CA ASN A 120 4.38 -9.64 -0.21
C ASN A 120 4.43 -8.77 1.04
N PHE A 121 4.36 -9.42 2.21
CA PHE A 121 4.46 -8.85 3.55
C PHE A 121 5.68 -9.39 4.31
N PHE A 122 6.69 -9.93 3.62
CA PHE A 122 7.89 -10.48 4.24
C PHE A 122 8.48 -9.52 5.27
N ASP A 123 8.72 -9.98 6.50
CA ASP A 123 9.34 -9.19 7.57
C ASP A 123 8.60 -7.89 7.94
N CYS A 124 7.28 -7.80 7.71
CA CYS A 124 6.48 -6.65 8.17
C CYS A 124 6.29 -6.68 9.69
N TRP A 125 6.28 -5.49 10.31
CA TRP A 125 5.97 -5.33 11.73
C TRP A 125 4.96 -4.20 11.95
N TYR A 126 3.79 -4.54 12.49
CA TYR A 126 2.73 -3.60 12.81
C TYR A 126 2.59 -3.42 14.32
N LYS A 127 2.76 -2.19 14.80
CA LYS A 127 2.73 -1.88 16.25
C LYS A 127 1.34 -1.50 16.75
N ALA A 128 0.40 -1.30 15.83
CA ALA A 128 -0.99 -0.94 16.12
C ALA A 128 -1.94 -1.72 15.20
N GLU A 129 -3.23 -1.40 15.26
CA GLU A 129 -4.28 -2.21 14.65
C GLU A 129 -4.08 -2.39 13.14
N VAL A 130 -4.28 -3.62 12.68
CA VAL A 130 -4.30 -3.98 11.26
C VAL A 130 -5.66 -4.57 10.91
N LEU A 131 -6.28 -4.04 9.86
CA LEU A 131 -7.54 -4.51 9.31
C LEU A 131 -7.32 -4.93 7.85
N VAL A 132 -7.42 -6.23 7.59
CA VAL A 132 -7.39 -6.80 6.24
C VAL A 132 -8.70 -7.51 5.99
N GLU A 133 -9.61 -6.87 5.27
CA GLU A 133 -10.99 -7.35 5.16
C GLU A 133 -11.55 -7.28 3.74
N GLY A 134 -12.23 -8.35 3.31
CA GLY A 134 -12.99 -8.34 2.05
C GLY A 134 -12.12 -8.24 0.79
N ASN A 135 -10.81 -8.50 0.88
CA ASN A 135 -9.91 -8.40 -0.25
C ASN A 135 -9.90 -9.69 -1.08
N ILE A 136 -9.55 -9.56 -2.37
CA ILE A 136 -9.32 -10.68 -3.29
C ILE A 136 -7.84 -10.72 -3.65
N PHE A 137 -7.14 -11.77 -3.23
CA PHE A 137 -5.73 -12.05 -3.54
C PHE A 137 -5.65 -13.15 -4.60
N HIS A 138 -5.62 -12.79 -5.89
CA HIS A 138 -5.67 -13.78 -6.97
C HIS A 138 -4.46 -14.73 -7.00
N GLN A 139 -3.27 -14.22 -6.71
CA GLN A 139 -2.04 -15.03 -6.61
C GLN A 139 -1.66 -15.34 -5.16
N GLY A 140 -2.53 -15.00 -4.20
CA GLY A 140 -2.28 -15.13 -2.79
C GLY A 140 -1.31 -14.09 -2.23
N THR A 141 -0.94 -14.30 -0.97
CA THR A 141 -0.07 -13.46 -0.17
C THR A 141 0.55 -14.30 0.95
N ASN A 142 1.62 -13.80 1.55
CA ASN A 142 2.28 -14.39 2.72
C ASN A 142 1.96 -13.65 4.03
N LEU A 143 0.88 -12.86 4.08
CA LEU A 143 0.43 -12.12 5.28
C LEU A 143 0.35 -13.01 6.55
N LEU A 144 -0.10 -14.26 6.41
CA LEU A 144 -0.20 -15.25 7.48
C LEU A 144 0.81 -16.40 7.33
N GLY A 145 1.74 -16.28 6.38
CA GLY A 145 2.82 -17.23 6.19
C GLY A 145 4.04 -16.92 7.06
N ALA A 146 5.06 -17.76 6.93
CA ALA A 146 6.39 -17.56 7.51
C ALA A 146 7.48 -17.86 6.48
N PRO A 147 7.53 -17.14 5.34
CA PRO A 147 8.64 -17.21 4.38
C PRO A 147 9.99 -17.13 5.09
N GLN A 148 10.88 -18.09 4.81
CA GLN A 148 12.20 -18.20 5.44
C GLN A 148 12.18 -18.24 6.99
N GLY A 149 11.05 -18.57 7.61
CA GLY A 149 10.88 -18.57 9.06
C GLY A 149 10.53 -17.21 9.68
N TYR A 150 10.36 -16.16 8.89
CA TYR A 150 9.96 -14.82 9.35
C TYR A 150 8.47 -14.61 9.09
N SER A 151 7.68 -14.52 10.16
CA SER A 151 6.26 -14.17 10.09
C SER A 151 6.06 -12.67 10.27
N VAL A 152 4.96 -12.15 9.71
CA VAL A 152 4.47 -10.80 10.04
C VAL A 152 4.25 -10.69 11.54
N GLN A 153 4.71 -9.60 12.14
CA GLN A 153 4.55 -9.32 13.57
C GLN A 153 3.39 -8.32 13.79
N PHE A 154 2.53 -8.63 14.76
CA PHE A 154 1.42 -7.77 15.18
C PHE A 154 1.50 -7.57 16.70
N ASP A 155 1.77 -6.34 17.16
CA ASP A 155 1.81 -6.03 18.60
C ASP A 155 0.42 -5.77 19.19
N ALA A 156 -0.57 -5.50 18.32
CA ALA A 156 -1.97 -5.30 18.66
C ALA A 156 -2.86 -6.31 17.91
N PRO A 157 -4.07 -6.62 18.42
CA PRO A 157 -5.00 -7.50 17.72
C PRO A 157 -5.27 -7.04 16.28
N SER A 158 -5.10 -7.95 15.32
CA SER A 158 -5.45 -7.72 13.92
C SER A 158 -6.80 -8.35 13.58
N THR A 159 -7.53 -7.72 12.67
CA THR A 159 -8.77 -8.26 12.10
C THR A 159 -8.50 -8.67 10.66
N ILE A 160 -8.45 -9.98 10.41
CA ILE A 160 -8.17 -10.54 9.10
C ILE A 160 -9.32 -11.49 8.76
N GLN A 161 -10.29 -11.02 7.96
CA GLN A 161 -11.53 -11.75 7.73
C GLN A 161 -12.12 -11.50 6.34
N HIS A 162 -12.96 -12.44 5.89
CA HIS A 162 -13.69 -12.33 4.61
C HIS A 162 -12.80 -12.11 3.37
N ASN A 163 -11.51 -12.46 3.44
CA ASN A 163 -10.60 -12.38 2.29
C ASN A 163 -10.70 -13.65 1.44
N VAL A 164 -10.52 -13.51 0.14
CA VAL A 164 -10.49 -14.59 -0.84
C VAL A 164 -9.07 -14.75 -1.37
N GLY A 165 -8.57 -15.99 -1.45
CA GLY A 165 -7.21 -16.31 -1.89
C GLY A 165 -6.39 -16.97 -0.78
N ASN A 166 -5.19 -17.45 -1.11
CA ASN A 166 -4.29 -18.06 -0.14
C ASN A 166 -3.49 -16.97 0.61
N LEU A 167 -3.69 -16.86 1.93
CA LEU A 167 -3.01 -15.89 2.80
C LEU A 167 -1.74 -16.45 3.47
N GLU A 168 -1.49 -17.76 3.36
CA GLU A 168 -0.48 -18.51 4.12
C GLU A 168 0.67 -18.98 3.22
N ARG A 169 0.94 -18.28 2.12
CA ARG A 169 2.06 -18.62 1.24
C ARG A 169 3.36 -18.49 2.04
N ASN A 170 4.24 -19.49 1.93
CA ASN A 170 5.55 -19.50 2.61
C ASN A 170 6.71 -19.14 1.67
N ASP A 171 6.43 -18.31 0.67
CA ASP A 171 7.43 -17.70 -0.20
C ASP A 171 7.10 -16.20 -0.37
N GLU A 172 7.95 -15.49 -1.10
CA GLU A 172 7.82 -14.05 -1.33
C GLU A 172 7.13 -13.73 -2.67
N GLY A 173 6.61 -14.74 -3.38
CA GLY A 173 6.12 -14.61 -4.75
C GLY A 173 7.25 -14.31 -5.75
N GLY A 174 7.31 -15.06 -6.86
CA GLY A 174 8.20 -14.68 -7.96
C GLY A 174 7.69 -13.41 -8.64
N ARG A 175 8.57 -12.41 -8.82
CA ARG A 175 8.28 -11.22 -9.62
C ARG A 175 8.25 -11.54 -11.12
#